data_AF-A0ABD0SAS5-F1
#
_entry.id   AF-A0ABD0SAS5-F1
#
_cell.length_a   1.000
_cell.length_b   1.000
_cell.length_c   1.000
_cell.angle_alpha   90.00
_cell.angle_beta   90.00
_cell.angle_gamma   90.00
#
_symmetry.space_group_name_H-M   'P 1'
#
loop_
_entity.id
_entity.type
_entity.pdbx_description
1 polymer ?
#
loop_
_entity_poly.entity_id
_entity_poly.type
_entity_poly.pdbx_seq_one_letter_code
_entity_poly.pdbx_strand_id
1 'polypeptide(L)'
;PIIMYAAPAWAPAAEKIGVRKLLDSVQRGFAQKLCKSYRTVSLHSALTLAGILPLDLRIQEAAALYETKRGSPLPELGDRETESRVGFAETPHPAMHMDIRFERLEDQSLEDIDRACPTTRTRIYTDGSKLDGGEVGAAFVVFRPDHQPVVRKLKLHDSCTVFQAELLAIERAIIWASDRHLMDIAVLSDSHSALQELENPASTNSIATLVHTHIRNHPGSIEFVWVKAHAGLMGNEAADAAAKSAALLHRTPDFALFPISHVKRRVRDDHHTTHNSRYTTSDKGAHTREWLPDLNSIDTLFKHTNHTFSLTQILTGHGFHRYYLHRFKITHTDKCNCNPNAIQTIEHLIKTCPRYASARDRHERLCSYLDLDPYALQALTTKERALESFLEYVKHIVDTLKEYNST
;
A
#
# COMPACT_ATOMS: atom_id res chain seq x y z
N PRO A 1 4.41 3.47 17.10
CA PRO A 1 4.01 4.16 18.35
C PRO A 1 4.49 3.35 19.56
N ILE A 2 4.98 3.98 20.63
CA ILE A 2 5.36 3.26 21.88
C ILE A 2 4.18 2.43 22.40
N ILE A 3 2.95 2.91 22.20
CA ILE A 3 1.73 2.19 22.60
C ILE A 3 1.55 0.84 21.91
N MET A 4 2.28 0.52 20.83
CA MET A 4 2.25 -0.80 20.17
C MET A 4 3.42 -1.69 20.60
N TYR A 5 4.24 -1.24 21.56
CA TYR A 5 5.31 -2.07 22.10
C TYR A 5 4.73 -3.35 22.71
N ALA A 6 5.37 -4.48 22.43
CA ALA A 6 4.92 -5.80 22.82
C ALA A 6 3.46 -6.12 22.43
N ALA A 7 2.90 -5.49 21.38
CA ALA A 7 1.54 -5.75 20.87
C ALA A 7 1.16 -7.25 20.82
N PRO A 8 2.03 -8.18 20.37
CA PRO A 8 1.69 -9.61 20.36
C PRO A 8 1.30 -10.18 21.72
N ALA A 9 1.90 -9.68 22.82
CA ALA A 9 1.65 -10.17 24.17
C ALA A 9 0.28 -9.75 24.74
N TRP A 10 -0.33 -8.68 24.22
CA TRP A 10 -1.55 -8.10 24.80
C TRP A 10 -2.62 -7.75 23.77
N ALA A 11 -2.45 -8.10 22.49
CA ALA A 11 -3.48 -7.93 21.46
C ALA A 11 -4.85 -8.53 21.84
N PRO A 12 -4.95 -9.73 22.45
CA PRO A 12 -6.23 -10.25 22.92
C PRO A 12 -6.93 -9.34 23.94
N ALA A 13 -6.16 -8.55 24.71
CA ALA A 13 -6.74 -7.58 25.63
C ALA A 13 -7.32 -6.36 24.89
N ALA A 14 -6.79 -5.98 23.73
CA ALA A 14 -7.29 -4.87 22.92
C ALA A 14 -8.68 -5.13 22.32
N GLU A 15 -9.13 -6.39 22.27
CA GLU A 15 -10.49 -6.76 21.88
C GLU A 15 -11.52 -6.47 22.97
N LYS A 16 -11.09 -6.42 24.23
CA LYS A 16 -11.97 -6.14 25.36
C LYS A 16 -12.47 -4.70 25.28
N ILE A 17 -13.79 -4.53 25.39
CA ILE A 17 -14.46 -3.23 25.27
C ILE A 17 -13.84 -2.16 26.18
N GLY A 18 -13.47 -2.51 27.42
CA GLY A 18 -12.85 -1.58 28.37
C GLY A 18 -11.50 -1.05 27.88
N VAL A 19 -10.64 -1.93 27.35
CA VAL A 19 -9.32 -1.56 26.82
C VAL A 19 -9.47 -0.77 25.52
N ARG A 20 -10.37 -1.19 24.62
CA ARG A 20 -10.67 -0.43 23.40
C ARG A 20 -11.11 0.99 23.70
N LYS A 21 -12.00 1.20 24.68
CA LYS A 21 -12.43 2.55 25.10
C LYS A 21 -11.27 3.41 25.63
N LEU A 22 -10.30 2.80 26.32
CA LEU A 22 -9.10 3.52 26.77
C LEU A 22 -8.22 3.94 25.58
N LEU A 23 -7.98 3.03 24.63
CA LEU A 23 -7.25 3.31 23.40
C LEU A 23 -7.93 4.41 22.58
N ASP A 24 -9.25 4.32 22.42
CA ASP A 24 -10.07 5.31 21.74
C ASP A 24 -9.96 6.70 22.39
N SER A 25 -10.00 6.76 23.72
CA SER A 25 -9.86 8.02 24.48
C SER A 25 -8.50 8.67 24.24
N VAL A 26 -7.42 7.88 24.24
CA VAL A 26 -6.07 8.37 23.94
C VAL A 26 -6.02 8.88 22.50
N GLN A 27 -6.50 8.09 21.54
CA GLN A 27 -6.38 8.39 20.12
C GLN A 27 -7.23 9.58 19.67
N ARG A 28 -8.44 9.72 20.23
CA ARG A 28 -9.40 10.78 19.85
C ARG A 28 -8.80 12.17 19.93
N GLY A 29 -8.07 12.48 21.00
CA GLY A 29 -7.47 13.80 21.19
C GLY A 29 -6.42 14.14 20.11
N PHE A 30 -5.62 13.16 19.70
CA PHE A 30 -4.64 13.34 18.62
C PHE A 30 -5.33 13.50 17.27
N ALA A 31 -6.32 12.65 16.97
CA ALA A 31 -7.08 12.72 15.74
C ALA A 31 -7.79 14.06 15.57
N GLN A 32 -8.42 14.56 16.65
CA GLN A 32 -9.10 15.86 16.66
C GLN A 32 -8.15 17.01 16.34
N LYS A 33 -6.92 16.98 16.88
CA LYS A 33 -5.90 18.00 16.58
C LYS A 33 -5.45 17.95 15.13
N LEU A 34 -5.20 16.76 14.59
CA LEU A 34 -4.74 16.58 13.21
C LEU A 34 -5.76 17.08 12.20
N CYS A 35 -7.04 16.73 12.39
CA CYS A 35 -8.10 17.25 11.53
C CYS A 35 -8.58 18.65 11.91
N LYS A 36 -7.96 19.33 12.90
CA LYS A 36 -8.35 20.68 13.35
C LYS A 36 -9.84 20.79 13.73
N SER A 37 -10.35 19.78 14.44
CA SER A 37 -11.77 19.72 14.85
C SER A 37 -12.00 20.17 16.29
N TYR A 38 -13.27 20.41 16.63
CA TYR A 38 -13.69 20.66 18.01
C TYR A 38 -13.60 19.38 18.86
N ARG A 39 -13.37 19.54 20.18
CA ARG A 39 -13.28 18.42 21.15
C ARG A 39 -14.54 17.55 21.22
N THR A 40 -15.66 18.09 20.77
CA THR A 40 -16.99 17.46 20.75
C THR A 40 -17.18 16.53 19.55
N VAL A 41 -16.36 16.64 18.50
CA VAL A 41 -16.43 15.76 17.32
C VAL A 41 -16.24 14.30 17.70
N SER A 42 -17.05 13.42 17.12
CA SER A 42 -17.07 11.98 17.41
C SER A 42 -15.72 11.32 17.14
N LEU A 43 -15.44 10.21 17.83
CA LEU A 43 -14.21 9.44 17.61
C LEU A 43 -14.07 9.01 16.14
N HIS A 44 -15.09 8.33 15.61
CA HIS A 44 -15.03 7.78 14.25
C HIS A 44 -14.84 8.90 13.22
N SER A 45 -15.62 9.99 13.28
CA SER A 45 -15.41 11.14 12.39
C SER A 45 -14.01 11.74 12.52
N ALA A 46 -13.46 11.85 13.74
CA ALA A 46 -12.13 12.42 13.94
C ALA A 46 -11.02 11.51 13.37
N LEU A 47 -11.12 10.19 13.60
CA LEU A 47 -10.17 9.20 13.08
C LEU A 47 -10.17 9.14 11.56
N THR A 48 -11.36 9.06 10.96
CA THR A 48 -11.51 8.97 9.51
C THR A 48 -11.03 10.23 8.83
N LEU A 49 -11.47 11.41 9.30
CA LEU A 49 -10.99 12.69 8.76
C LEU A 49 -9.47 12.81 8.90
N ALA A 50 -8.88 12.39 10.02
CA ALA A 50 -7.43 12.45 10.21
C ALA A 50 -6.64 11.39 9.42
N GLY A 51 -7.30 10.45 8.75
CA GLY A 51 -6.64 9.35 8.02
C GLY A 51 -5.93 8.35 8.94
N ILE A 52 -6.41 8.15 10.17
CA ILE A 52 -5.76 7.29 11.16
C ILE A 52 -6.62 6.06 11.46
N LEU A 53 -6.05 4.87 11.26
CA LEU A 53 -6.65 3.60 11.67
C LEU A 53 -6.81 3.52 13.20
N PRO A 54 -7.95 3.02 13.72
CA PRO A 54 -8.15 2.73 15.14
C PRO A 54 -6.98 1.95 15.76
N LEU A 55 -6.57 2.33 16.96
CA LEU A 55 -5.41 1.73 17.63
C LEU A 55 -5.58 0.24 17.88
N ASP A 56 -6.78 -0.23 18.23
CA ASP A 56 -7.04 -1.66 18.44
C ASP A 56 -6.74 -2.47 17.18
N LEU A 57 -7.16 -1.98 16.00
CA LEU A 57 -6.83 -2.62 14.72
C LEU A 57 -5.33 -2.54 14.40
N ARG A 58 -4.64 -1.45 14.74
CA ARG A 58 -3.18 -1.35 14.59
C ARG A 58 -2.42 -2.33 15.48
N ILE A 59 -2.90 -2.58 16.68
CA ILE A 59 -2.32 -3.55 17.61
C ILE A 59 -2.50 -4.96 17.06
N GLN A 60 -3.70 -5.28 16.55
CA GLN A 60 -3.95 -6.56 15.88
C GLN A 60 -3.07 -6.74 14.63
N GLU A 61 -2.86 -5.68 13.83
CA GLU A 61 -1.96 -5.72 12.66
C GLU A 61 -0.54 -6.09 13.10
N ALA A 62 -0.05 -5.47 14.17
CA ALA A 62 1.28 -5.74 14.69
C ALA A 62 1.43 -7.15 15.28
N ALA A 63 0.40 -7.65 15.97
CA ALA A 63 0.38 -9.00 16.53
C ALA A 63 0.33 -10.07 15.44
N ALA A 64 -0.58 -9.95 14.48
CA ALA A 64 -0.71 -10.87 13.36
C ALA A 64 0.60 -10.99 12.59
N LEU A 65 1.25 -9.86 12.27
CA LEU A 65 2.54 -9.87 11.56
C LEU A 65 3.69 -10.48 12.37
N TYR A 66 3.66 -10.37 13.69
CA TYR A 66 4.65 -11.01 14.55
C TYR A 66 4.48 -12.52 14.56
N GLU A 67 3.25 -13.00 14.76
CA GLU A 67 2.93 -14.43 14.77
C GLU A 67 3.21 -15.08 13.42
N THR A 68 2.88 -14.40 12.32
CA THR A 68 3.22 -14.85 10.96
C THR A 68 4.72 -15.09 10.80
N LYS A 69 5.54 -14.15 11.28
CA LYS A 69 7.00 -14.28 11.20
C LYS A 69 7.57 -15.42 12.04
N ARG A 70 6.82 -15.91 13.03
CA ARG A 70 7.17 -17.07 13.84
C ARG A 70 6.68 -18.39 13.24
N GLY A 71 5.97 -18.35 12.11
CA GLY A 71 5.38 -19.53 11.48
C GLY A 71 4.06 -19.96 12.09
N SER A 72 3.42 -19.12 12.93
CA SER A 72 2.08 -19.39 13.44
C SER A 72 1.07 -19.27 12.28
N PRO A 73 0.19 -20.26 12.07
CA PRO A 73 -0.81 -20.20 11.01
C PRO A 73 -1.79 -19.05 11.30
N LEU A 74 -2.02 -18.21 10.30
CA LEU A 74 -3.08 -17.21 10.36
C LEU A 74 -4.38 -17.82 9.82
N PRO A 75 -5.51 -17.72 10.54
CA PRO A 75 -6.81 -18.20 10.06
C PRO A 75 -7.17 -17.66 8.66
N GLU A 76 -6.76 -16.43 8.36
CA GLU A 76 -7.02 -15.73 7.09
C GLU A 76 -6.23 -16.30 5.90
N LEU A 77 -5.20 -17.12 6.17
CA LEU A 77 -4.33 -17.74 5.16
C LEU A 77 -4.62 -19.23 4.96
N GLY A 78 -5.45 -19.85 5.81
CA GLY A 78 -5.74 -21.30 5.79
C GLY A 78 -4.48 -22.14 6.06
N ASP A 79 -4.39 -23.31 5.43
CA ASP A 79 -3.26 -24.26 5.58
C ASP A 79 -1.99 -23.85 4.82
N ARG A 80 -1.83 -22.57 4.46
CA ARG A 80 -0.77 -22.12 3.56
C ARG A 80 0.42 -21.55 4.31
N GLU A 81 1.61 -22.01 3.91
CA GLU A 81 2.86 -21.59 4.52
C GLU A 81 3.31 -20.21 4.02
N THR A 82 3.83 -19.41 4.95
CA THR A 82 4.43 -18.11 4.66
C THR A 82 5.92 -18.24 4.51
N GLU A 83 6.50 -17.50 3.58
CA GLU A 83 7.94 -17.37 3.46
C GLU A 83 8.50 -16.72 4.74
N SER A 84 9.24 -17.51 5.51
CA SER A 84 9.98 -17.04 6.66
C SER A 84 11.43 -16.74 6.29
N ARG A 85 12.04 -15.84 7.04
CA ARG A 85 13.49 -15.64 6.97
C ARG A 85 14.20 -16.85 7.58
N VAL A 86 15.33 -17.23 6.99
CA VAL A 86 16.21 -18.26 7.55
C VAL A 86 16.76 -17.76 8.88
N GLY A 87 16.76 -18.61 9.90
CA GLY A 87 17.29 -18.26 11.22
C GLY A 87 18.80 -18.00 11.15
N PHE A 88 19.32 -17.08 11.95
CA PHE A 88 20.76 -16.78 11.97
C PHE A 88 21.63 -18.01 12.31
N ALA A 89 21.09 -18.95 13.08
CA ALA A 89 21.78 -20.21 13.39
C ALA A 89 21.86 -21.17 12.19
N GLU A 90 20.97 -21.01 11.21
CA GLU A 90 20.87 -21.85 10.00
C GLU A 90 21.60 -21.20 8.81
N THR A 91 21.84 -19.89 8.87
CA THR A 91 22.67 -19.22 7.86
C THR A 91 24.13 -19.69 7.96
N PRO A 92 24.86 -19.76 6.83
CA PRO A 92 26.26 -20.13 6.86
C PRO A 92 27.08 -19.24 7.81
N HIS A 93 28.04 -19.84 8.51
CA HIS A 93 29.01 -19.09 9.30
C HIS A 93 29.69 -17.99 8.44
N PRO A 94 30.03 -16.80 8.98
CA PRO A 94 30.66 -15.73 8.21
C PRO A 94 31.92 -16.13 7.44
N ALA A 95 32.69 -17.09 7.96
CA ALA A 95 33.87 -17.64 7.26
C ALA A 95 33.52 -18.49 6.01
N MET A 96 32.27 -18.89 5.85
CA MET A 96 31.74 -19.63 4.70
C MET A 96 31.00 -18.71 3.71
N HIS A 97 30.96 -17.40 3.98
CA HIS A 97 30.36 -16.43 3.07
C HIS A 97 31.12 -16.41 1.74
N MET A 98 30.34 -16.45 0.66
CA MET A 98 30.89 -16.35 -0.70
C MET A 98 30.84 -14.90 -1.15
N ASP A 99 31.90 -14.44 -1.81
CA ASP A 99 31.92 -13.14 -2.48
C ASP A 99 31.26 -13.30 -3.86
N ILE A 100 29.92 -13.20 -3.88
CA ILE A 100 29.15 -13.21 -5.12
C ILE A 100 29.13 -11.79 -5.65
N ARG A 101 29.60 -11.62 -6.89
CA ARG A 101 29.53 -10.35 -7.60
C ARG A 101 28.82 -10.56 -8.93
N PHE A 102 28.23 -9.48 -9.44
CA PHE A 102 27.66 -9.46 -10.77
C PHE A 102 28.23 -8.30 -11.58
N GLU A 103 28.53 -8.56 -12.86
CA GLU A 103 28.95 -7.53 -13.79
C GLU A 103 27.73 -6.73 -14.25
N ARG A 104 27.87 -5.40 -14.36
CA ARG A 104 26.86 -4.53 -14.96
C ARG A 104 27.36 -4.08 -16.32
N LEU A 105 26.63 -4.44 -17.36
CA LEU A 105 26.94 -4.00 -18.71
C LEU A 105 26.27 -2.63 -18.95
N GLU A 106 27.07 -1.60 -19.27
CA GLU A 106 26.58 -0.23 -19.48
C GLU A 106 25.88 -0.07 -20.84
N ASP A 107 26.56 -0.49 -21.92
CA ASP A 107 26.08 -0.31 -23.30
C ASP A 107 25.27 -1.51 -23.82
N GLN A 108 25.46 -2.68 -23.21
CA GLN A 108 24.68 -3.91 -23.44
C GLN A 108 24.53 -4.31 -24.90
N SER A 109 25.54 -3.98 -25.70
CA SER A 109 25.67 -4.48 -27.05
C SER A 109 25.85 -6.00 -27.02
N LEU A 110 25.55 -6.67 -28.13
CA LEU A 110 25.90 -8.08 -28.28
C LEU A 110 27.40 -8.32 -28.06
N GLU A 111 28.25 -7.36 -28.42
CA GLU A 111 29.69 -7.41 -28.21
C GLU A 111 30.07 -7.36 -26.72
N ASP A 112 29.40 -6.54 -25.91
CA ASP A 112 29.63 -6.49 -24.46
C ASP A 112 29.20 -7.77 -23.76
N ILE A 113 28.08 -8.35 -24.20
CA ILE A 113 27.59 -9.64 -23.68
C ILE A 113 28.52 -10.76 -24.10
N ASP A 114 28.98 -10.76 -25.35
CA ASP A 114 29.94 -11.74 -25.84
C ASP A 114 31.31 -11.59 -25.16
N ARG A 115 31.71 -10.38 -24.78
CA ARG A 115 32.90 -10.12 -23.96
C ARG A 115 32.76 -10.66 -22.54
N ALA A 116 31.66 -10.33 -21.86
CA ALA A 116 31.43 -10.75 -20.47
C ALA A 116 31.12 -12.25 -20.37
N CYS A 117 30.40 -12.79 -21.35
CA CYS A 117 29.92 -14.16 -21.37
C CYS A 117 30.13 -14.77 -22.76
N PRO A 118 31.32 -15.25 -23.15
CA PRO A 118 31.58 -15.79 -24.49
C PRO A 118 30.57 -16.84 -24.96
N THR A 119 30.33 -16.96 -26.26
CA THR A 119 29.36 -17.93 -26.83
C THR A 119 29.77 -19.39 -26.62
N THR A 120 31.03 -19.64 -26.26
CA THR A 120 31.56 -20.94 -25.84
C THR A 120 31.11 -21.36 -24.44
N ARG A 121 30.57 -20.42 -23.65
CA ARG A 121 30.01 -20.64 -22.32
C ARG A 121 28.50 -20.86 -22.39
N THR A 122 27.94 -21.60 -21.43
CA THR A 122 26.49 -21.70 -21.33
C THR A 122 25.89 -20.42 -20.76
N ARG A 123 24.99 -19.78 -21.50
CA ARG A 123 24.25 -18.59 -21.05
C ARG A 123 22.86 -19.00 -20.59
N ILE A 124 22.47 -18.58 -19.40
CA ILE A 124 21.13 -18.82 -18.85
C ILE A 124 20.49 -17.49 -18.54
N TYR A 125 19.43 -17.15 -19.29
CA TYR A 125 18.63 -15.96 -19.04
C TYR A 125 17.48 -16.30 -18.11
N THR A 126 17.24 -15.49 -17.10
CA THR A 126 16.19 -15.71 -16.09
C THR A 126 15.26 -14.51 -16.01
N ASP A 127 13.97 -14.75 -15.80
CA ASP A 127 12.97 -13.70 -15.63
C ASP A 127 11.83 -14.15 -14.72
N GLY A 128 11.24 -13.19 -13.99
CA GLY A 128 10.05 -13.33 -13.17
C GLY A 128 8.98 -12.31 -13.58
N SER A 129 7.76 -12.79 -13.81
CA SER A 129 6.65 -11.94 -14.25
C SER A 129 5.43 -12.05 -13.35
N LYS A 130 4.76 -10.91 -13.16
CA LYS A 130 3.43 -10.84 -12.54
C LYS A 130 2.50 -10.06 -13.45
N LEU A 131 1.41 -10.69 -13.88
CA LEU A 131 0.41 -10.10 -14.75
C LEU A 131 -0.56 -9.21 -13.97
N ASP A 132 -1.31 -8.37 -14.68
CA ASP A 132 -2.29 -7.44 -14.10
C ASP A 132 -3.40 -8.16 -13.31
N GLY A 133 -3.75 -9.39 -13.73
CA GLY A 133 -4.70 -10.26 -13.01
C GLY A 133 -4.15 -10.82 -11.69
N GLY A 134 -2.86 -10.65 -11.43
CA GLY A 134 -2.16 -11.12 -10.24
C GLY A 134 -1.45 -12.46 -10.43
N GLU A 135 -1.60 -13.12 -11.57
CA GLU A 135 -0.93 -14.37 -11.89
C GLU A 135 0.59 -14.19 -11.94
N VAL A 136 1.32 -15.12 -11.32
CA VAL A 136 2.79 -15.04 -11.24
C VAL A 136 3.43 -16.23 -11.95
N GLY A 137 4.49 -15.97 -12.70
CA GLY A 137 5.30 -16.97 -13.38
C GLY A 137 6.77 -16.60 -13.34
N ALA A 138 7.63 -17.61 -13.47
CA ALA A 138 9.07 -17.45 -13.62
C ALA A 138 9.55 -18.35 -14.76
N ALA A 139 10.68 -18.01 -15.36
CA ALA A 139 11.27 -18.84 -16.39
C ALA A 139 12.78 -18.66 -16.46
N PHE A 140 13.42 -19.67 -17.05
CA PHE A 140 14.78 -19.51 -17.53
C PHE A 140 14.94 -20.12 -18.92
N VAL A 141 15.86 -19.54 -19.70
CA VAL A 141 16.19 -19.94 -21.07
C VAL A 141 17.68 -20.19 -21.18
N VAL A 142 18.04 -21.40 -21.56
CA VAL A 142 19.44 -21.85 -21.64
C VAL A 142 19.89 -21.88 -23.10
N PHE A 143 20.96 -21.15 -23.40
CA PHE A 143 21.70 -21.22 -24.65
C PHE A 143 23.03 -21.93 -24.40
N ARG A 144 23.20 -23.10 -25.01
CA ARG A 144 24.45 -23.87 -24.97
C ARG A 144 25.11 -23.79 -26.36
N PRO A 145 26.46 -23.83 -26.43
CA PRO A 145 27.17 -23.92 -27.71
C PRO A 145 26.64 -25.10 -28.52
N ASP A 146 26.32 -24.89 -29.79
CA ASP A 146 25.88 -25.94 -30.74
C ASP A 146 24.60 -26.72 -30.35
N HIS A 147 23.77 -26.18 -29.45
CA HIS A 147 22.51 -26.81 -29.05
C HIS A 147 21.32 -25.87 -29.20
N GLN A 148 20.14 -26.46 -29.39
CA GLN A 148 18.88 -25.70 -29.38
C GLN A 148 18.60 -25.09 -28.00
N PRO A 149 18.01 -23.88 -27.94
CA PRO A 149 17.65 -23.25 -26.68
C PRO A 149 16.69 -24.10 -25.87
N VAL A 150 16.94 -24.20 -24.57
CA VAL A 150 16.05 -24.91 -23.64
C VAL A 150 15.29 -23.90 -22.82
N VAL A 151 13.95 -23.93 -22.91
CA VAL A 151 13.07 -23.09 -22.10
C VAL A 151 12.50 -23.91 -20.94
N ARG A 152 12.49 -23.31 -19.75
CA ARG A 152 11.82 -23.86 -18.56
C ARG A 152 10.90 -22.80 -17.96
N LYS A 153 9.67 -23.23 -17.66
CA LYS A 153 8.58 -22.40 -17.16
C LYS A 153 8.16 -22.90 -15.79
N LEU A 154 7.99 -21.97 -14.86
CA LEU A 154 7.65 -22.20 -13.47
C LEU A 154 6.41 -21.38 -13.15
N LYS A 155 5.33 -22.03 -12.70
CA LYS A 155 4.12 -21.38 -12.24
C LYS A 155 4.28 -21.09 -10.75
N LEU A 156 4.10 -19.83 -10.35
CA LEU A 156 4.04 -19.47 -8.94
C LEU A 156 2.59 -19.23 -8.55
N HIS A 157 2.31 -19.35 -7.26
CA HIS A 157 1.02 -18.94 -6.72
C HIS A 157 0.82 -17.42 -6.90
N ASP A 158 -0.40 -16.97 -7.20
CA ASP A 158 -0.71 -15.57 -7.55
C ASP A 158 -0.44 -14.56 -6.41
N SER A 159 -0.26 -15.07 -5.19
CA SER A 159 0.14 -14.28 -4.03
C SER A 159 1.62 -13.92 -3.99
N CYS A 160 2.46 -14.59 -4.78
CA CYS A 160 3.91 -14.36 -4.81
C CYS A 160 4.25 -12.98 -5.38
N THR A 161 5.44 -12.47 -5.06
CA THR A 161 5.97 -11.25 -5.66
C THR A 161 6.77 -11.55 -6.93
N VAL A 162 6.97 -10.54 -7.77
CA VAL A 162 7.95 -10.59 -8.87
C VAL A 162 9.33 -10.96 -8.32
N PHE A 163 9.75 -10.34 -7.21
CA PHE A 163 11.02 -10.64 -6.55
C PHE A 163 11.21 -12.13 -6.19
N GLN A 164 10.17 -12.80 -5.67
CA GLN A 164 10.22 -14.25 -5.42
C GLN A 164 10.34 -15.04 -6.73
N ALA A 165 9.65 -14.62 -7.79
CA ALA A 165 9.72 -15.24 -9.11
C ALA A 165 11.14 -15.13 -9.72
N GLU A 166 11.77 -13.96 -9.62
CA GLU A 166 13.15 -13.71 -10.07
C GLU A 166 14.17 -14.59 -9.35
N LEU A 167 14.14 -14.62 -8.02
CA LEU A 167 15.04 -15.47 -7.23
C LEU A 167 14.82 -16.96 -7.52
N LEU A 168 13.56 -17.38 -7.70
CA LEU A 168 13.22 -18.76 -8.03
C LEU A 168 13.71 -19.13 -9.44
N ALA A 169 13.63 -18.22 -10.41
CA ALA A 169 14.16 -18.45 -11.75
C ALA A 169 15.67 -18.75 -11.71
N ILE A 170 16.42 -17.94 -10.95
CA ILE A 170 17.86 -18.12 -10.72
C ILE A 170 18.16 -19.44 -10.00
N GLU A 171 17.45 -19.74 -8.91
CA GLU A 171 17.63 -20.98 -8.15
C GLU A 171 17.42 -22.23 -9.04
N ARG A 172 16.33 -22.26 -9.80
CA ARG A 172 16.03 -23.38 -10.70
C ARG A 172 16.97 -23.47 -11.89
N ALA A 173 17.48 -22.35 -12.39
CA ALA A 173 18.51 -22.33 -13.42
C ALA A 173 19.81 -23.02 -12.93
N ILE A 174 20.26 -22.70 -11.72
CA ILE A 174 21.50 -23.24 -11.13
C ILE A 174 21.34 -24.74 -10.83
N ILE A 175 20.21 -25.14 -10.26
CA ILE A 175 19.90 -26.57 -10.04
C ILE A 175 19.93 -27.32 -11.38
N TRP A 176 19.22 -26.80 -12.39
CA TRP A 176 19.14 -27.43 -13.71
C TRP A 176 20.51 -27.60 -14.38
N ALA A 177 21.40 -26.60 -14.21
CA ALA A 177 22.75 -26.62 -14.73
C ALA A 177 23.64 -27.63 -13.99
N SER A 178 23.50 -27.69 -12.66
CA SER A 178 24.20 -28.64 -11.80
C SER A 178 23.81 -30.09 -12.13
N ASP A 179 22.51 -30.37 -12.29
CA ASP A 179 22.01 -31.70 -12.67
C ASP A 179 22.56 -32.19 -14.03
N ARG A 180 22.95 -31.24 -14.89
CA ARG A 180 23.54 -31.49 -16.21
C ARG A 180 25.06 -31.42 -16.23
N HIS A 181 25.69 -31.24 -15.07
CA HIS A 181 27.13 -31.17 -14.91
C HIS A 181 27.76 -30.08 -15.81
N LEU A 182 27.05 -28.96 -16.00
CA LEU A 182 27.60 -27.82 -16.73
C LEU A 182 28.65 -27.14 -15.86
N MET A 183 29.89 -27.08 -16.34
CA MET A 183 31.02 -26.61 -15.52
C MET A 183 31.28 -25.11 -15.63
N ASP A 184 30.74 -24.45 -16.66
CA ASP A 184 30.93 -23.02 -16.84
C ASP A 184 29.64 -22.37 -17.36
N ILE A 185 28.98 -21.63 -16.46
CA ILE A 185 27.68 -21.00 -16.71
C ILE A 185 27.69 -19.52 -16.36
N ALA A 186 27.01 -18.74 -17.19
CA ALA A 186 26.69 -17.35 -16.90
C ALA A 186 25.17 -17.20 -16.74
N VAL A 187 24.72 -16.67 -15.61
CA VAL A 187 23.33 -16.35 -15.31
C VAL A 187 23.10 -14.87 -15.58
N LEU A 188 22.25 -14.58 -16.56
CA LEU A 188 21.88 -13.22 -16.96
C LEU A 188 20.47 -12.92 -16.47
N SER A 189 20.33 -11.86 -15.67
CA SER A 189 19.05 -11.41 -15.12
C SER A 189 18.94 -9.90 -15.23
N ASP A 190 17.75 -9.40 -15.53
CA ASP A 190 17.45 -7.96 -15.46
C ASP A 190 16.95 -7.49 -14.09
N SER A 191 16.71 -8.42 -13.17
CA SER A 191 16.36 -8.12 -11.79
C SER A 191 17.60 -7.75 -10.98
N HIS A 192 17.93 -6.46 -11.04
CA HIS A 192 18.98 -5.86 -10.22
C HIS A 192 18.79 -6.16 -8.73
N SER A 193 17.54 -6.09 -8.25
CA SER A 193 17.20 -6.40 -6.86
C SER A 193 17.50 -7.84 -6.47
N ALA A 194 17.24 -8.83 -7.34
CA ALA A 194 17.56 -10.23 -7.05
C ALA A 194 19.07 -10.43 -6.99
N LEU A 195 19.83 -9.86 -7.93
CA LEU A 195 21.28 -9.95 -7.94
C LEU A 195 21.93 -9.26 -6.72
N GLN A 196 21.40 -8.10 -6.29
CA GLN A 196 21.83 -7.45 -5.06
C GLN A 196 21.54 -8.27 -3.80
N GLU A 197 20.41 -8.99 -3.75
CA GLU A 197 20.11 -9.89 -2.63
C GLU A 197 21.12 -11.05 -2.58
N LEU A 198 21.54 -11.57 -3.75
CA LEU A 198 22.57 -12.61 -3.84
C LEU A 198 23.98 -12.11 -3.50
N GLU A 199 24.29 -10.85 -3.84
CA GLU A 199 25.55 -10.18 -3.46
C GLU A 199 25.68 -10.00 -1.94
N ASN A 200 24.58 -9.99 -1.18
CA ASN A 200 24.61 -9.95 0.27
C ASN A 200 24.82 -11.35 0.88
N PRO A 201 26.03 -11.70 1.37
CA PRO A 201 26.30 -13.03 1.89
C PRO A 201 25.61 -13.32 3.23
N ALA A 202 25.13 -12.28 3.92
CA ALA A 202 24.37 -12.38 5.16
C ALA A 202 22.84 -12.32 4.91
N SER A 203 22.39 -12.57 3.67
CA SER A 203 20.97 -12.65 3.35
C SER A 203 20.28 -13.69 4.23
N THR A 204 19.06 -13.34 4.66
CA THR A 204 18.16 -14.23 5.39
C THR A 204 16.93 -14.58 4.55
N ASN A 205 16.90 -14.19 3.27
CA ASN A 205 15.85 -14.60 2.35
C ASN A 205 15.98 -16.09 2.05
N SER A 206 14.85 -16.82 2.13
CA SER A 206 14.84 -18.29 2.01
C SER A 206 15.40 -18.78 0.67
N ILE A 207 15.00 -18.16 -0.44
CA ILE A 207 15.44 -18.55 -1.79
C ILE A 207 16.90 -18.13 -2.00
N ALA A 208 17.29 -16.94 -1.56
CA ALA A 208 18.68 -16.47 -1.68
C ALA A 208 19.67 -17.39 -0.94
N THR A 209 19.34 -17.83 0.28
CA THR A 209 20.18 -18.78 1.02
C THR A 209 20.27 -20.15 0.32
N LEU A 210 19.20 -20.60 -0.34
CA LEU A 210 19.24 -21.80 -1.19
C LEU A 210 20.17 -21.58 -2.39
N VAL A 211 20.05 -20.45 -3.08
CA VAL A 211 20.95 -20.08 -4.19
C VAL A 211 22.41 -20.08 -3.74
N HIS A 212 22.75 -19.45 -2.61
CA HIS A 212 24.10 -19.49 -2.04
C HIS A 212 24.60 -20.91 -1.80
N THR A 213 23.73 -21.78 -1.29
CA THR A 213 24.05 -23.19 -1.04
C THR A 213 24.29 -23.94 -2.36
N HIS A 214 23.46 -23.71 -3.38
CA HIS A 214 23.63 -24.31 -4.69
C HIS A 214 24.89 -23.84 -5.39
N ILE A 215 25.22 -22.54 -5.32
CA ILE A 215 26.47 -22.00 -5.87
C ILE A 215 27.68 -22.65 -5.19
N ARG A 216 27.68 -22.76 -3.85
CA ARG A 216 28.77 -23.39 -3.09
C ARG A 216 29.01 -24.84 -3.50
N ASN A 217 27.94 -25.58 -3.74
CA ASN A 217 27.99 -27.01 -4.05
C ASN A 217 28.16 -27.29 -5.55
N HIS A 218 28.11 -26.25 -6.40
CA HIS A 218 28.29 -26.41 -7.83
C HIS A 218 29.77 -26.73 -8.14
N PRO A 219 30.07 -27.75 -8.95
CA PRO A 219 31.45 -28.16 -9.23
C PRO A 219 32.19 -27.21 -10.20
N GLY A 220 31.47 -26.32 -10.86
CA GLY A 220 31.97 -25.40 -11.89
C GLY A 220 31.98 -23.92 -11.49
N SER A 221 32.22 -23.04 -12.47
CA SER A 221 32.11 -21.59 -12.36
C SER A 221 30.70 -21.10 -12.69
N ILE A 222 30.17 -20.25 -11.81
CA ILE A 222 28.92 -19.51 -12.01
C ILE A 222 29.23 -18.03 -11.95
N GLU A 223 28.96 -17.31 -13.03
CA GLU A 223 29.00 -15.84 -13.03
C GLU A 223 27.61 -15.25 -13.21
N PHE A 224 27.42 -14.07 -12.63
CA PHE A 224 26.18 -13.31 -12.73
C PHE A 224 26.41 -12.05 -13.55
N VAL A 225 25.50 -11.78 -14.47
CA VAL A 225 25.54 -10.55 -15.28
C VAL A 225 24.18 -9.89 -15.22
N TRP A 226 24.18 -8.62 -14.86
CA TRP A 226 22.98 -7.80 -14.94
C TRP A 226 22.80 -7.27 -16.36
N VAL A 227 21.64 -7.53 -16.93
CA VAL A 227 21.20 -6.99 -18.22
C VAL A 227 20.01 -6.05 -18.03
N LYS A 228 19.69 -5.23 -19.01
CA LYS A 228 18.59 -4.27 -18.95
C LYS A 228 17.36 -4.91 -19.55
N ALA A 229 16.24 -4.76 -18.85
CA ALA A 229 14.94 -5.14 -19.35
C ALA A 229 14.63 -4.42 -20.68
N HIS A 230 14.02 -5.13 -21.62
CA HIS A 230 13.54 -4.60 -22.90
C HIS A 230 14.61 -3.92 -23.78
N ALA A 231 15.85 -4.41 -23.74
CA ALA A 231 16.98 -3.87 -24.52
C ALA A 231 17.21 -4.59 -25.87
N GLY A 232 16.31 -5.44 -26.36
CA GLY A 232 16.49 -6.16 -27.63
C GLY A 232 17.30 -7.46 -27.51
N LEU A 233 17.63 -7.90 -26.29
CA LEU A 233 18.40 -9.12 -26.07
C LEU A 233 17.50 -10.34 -26.20
N MET A 234 17.63 -11.07 -27.31
CA MET A 234 16.82 -12.24 -27.65
C MET A 234 16.67 -13.23 -26.49
N GLY A 235 17.74 -13.49 -25.73
CA GLY A 235 17.69 -14.39 -24.57
C GLY A 235 16.85 -13.87 -23.41
N ASN A 236 16.96 -12.57 -23.10
CA ASN A 236 16.16 -11.92 -22.06
C ASN A 236 14.69 -11.83 -22.46
N GLU A 237 14.42 -11.45 -23.71
CA GLU A 237 13.06 -11.38 -24.25
C GLU A 237 12.39 -12.75 -24.29
N ALA A 238 13.15 -13.82 -24.59
CA ALA A 238 12.65 -15.18 -24.53
C ALA A 238 12.32 -15.60 -23.08
N ALA A 239 13.12 -15.19 -22.10
CA ALA A 239 12.84 -15.44 -20.68
C ALA A 239 11.60 -14.69 -20.20
N ASP A 240 11.46 -13.40 -20.52
CA ASP A 240 10.27 -12.58 -20.20
C ASP A 240 8.99 -13.15 -20.81
N ALA A 241 9.03 -13.48 -22.11
CA ALA A 241 7.89 -14.13 -22.77
C ALA A 241 7.55 -15.49 -22.13
N ALA A 242 8.58 -16.28 -21.76
CA ALA A 242 8.39 -17.55 -21.10
C ALA A 242 7.78 -17.39 -19.70
N ALA A 243 8.23 -16.42 -18.90
CA ALA A 243 7.71 -16.15 -17.56
C ALA A 243 6.25 -15.67 -17.60
N LYS A 244 5.91 -14.76 -18.52
CA LYS A 244 4.52 -14.33 -18.78
C LYS A 244 3.62 -15.50 -19.16
N SER A 245 4.09 -16.38 -20.05
CA SER A 245 3.34 -17.59 -20.41
C SER A 245 3.26 -18.62 -19.27
N ALA A 246 4.27 -18.66 -18.39
CA ALA A 246 4.29 -19.54 -17.22
C ALA A 246 3.22 -19.11 -16.20
N ALA A 247 2.98 -17.80 -16.06
CA ALA A 247 1.95 -17.25 -15.18
C ALA A 247 0.54 -17.74 -15.56
N LEU A 248 0.29 -18.00 -16.85
CA LEU A 248 -1.00 -18.44 -17.38
C LEU A 248 -1.19 -19.98 -17.37
N LEU A 249 -0.20 -20.74 -16.88
CA LEU A 249 -0.32 -22.21 -16.83
C LEU A 249 -1.40 -22.64 -15.82
N HIS A 250 -2.36 -23.43 -16.30
CA HIS A 250 -3.38 -24.08 -15.46
C HIS A 250 -2.84 -25.36 -14.83
N ARG A 251 -1.87 -25.25 -13.92
CA ARG A 251 -1.30 -26.37 -13.15
C ARG A 251 -1.05 -26.00 -11.70
N THR A 252 -0.73 -26.99 -10.87
CA THR A 252 -0.28 -26.77 -9.49
C THR A 252 0.99 -25.90 -9.49
N PRO A 253 1.06 -24.84 -8.65
CA PRO A 253 2.26 -24.00 -8.57
C PRO A 253 3.50 -24.78 -8.15
N ASP A 254 4.64 -24.47 -8.77
CA ASP A 254 5.97 -24.95 -8.39
C ASP A 254 6.47 -24.28 -7.10
N PHE A 255 5.93 -23.10 -6.77
CA PHE A 255 6.23 -22.36 -5.55
C PHE A 255 4.98 -21.64 -5.04
N ALA A 256 4.70 -21.77 -3.74
CA ALA A 256 3.48 -21.28 -3.12
C ALA A 256 3.67 -20.67 -1.73
N LEU A 257 4.89 -20.28 -1.34
CA LEU A 257 5.13 -19.62 -0.05
C LEU A 257 4.72 -18.14 -0.10
N PHE A 258 3.89 -17.75 0.86
CA PHE A 258 3.30 -16.41 0.87
C PHE A 258 4.29 -15.39 1.43
N PRO A 259 4.55 -14.29 0.71
CA PRO A 259 5.44 -13.26 1.24
C PRO A 259 4.75 -12.51 2.38
N ILE A 260 5.51 -12.11 3.41
CA ILE A 260 4.99 -11.33 4.55
C ILE A 260 4.28 -10.03 4.10
N SER A 261 4.68 -9.46 2.96
CA SER A 261 4.01 -8.31 2.36
C SER A 261 2.57 -8.62 1.93
N HIS A 262 2.30 -9.83 1.42
CA HIS A 262 0.96 -10.29 1.08
C HIS A 262 0.09 -10.37 2.33
N VAL A 263 0.61 -10.99 3.40
CA VAL A 263 -0.07 -11.10 4.70
C VAL A 263 -0.41 -9.73 5.25
N LYS A 264 0.57 -8.82 5.26
CA LYS A 264 0.39 -7.44 5.68
C LYS A 264 -0.70 -6.72 4.90
N ARG A 265 -0.76 -6.92 3.58
CA ARG A 265 -1.81 -6.33 2.74
C ARG A 265 -3.18 -6.88 3.11
N ARG A 266 -3.32 -8.20 3.22
CA ARG A 266 -4.59 -8.85 3.62
C ARG A 266 -5.12 -8.34 4.95
N VAL A 267 -4.28 -8.29 5.97
CA VAL A 267 -4.65 -7.78 7.30
C VAL A 267 -5.07 -6.31 7.23
N ARG A 268 -4.41 -5.49 6.40
CA ARG A 268 -4.81 -4.10 6.20
C ARG A 268 -6.13 -3.95 5.47
N ASP A 269 -6.41 -4.77 4.47
CA ASP A 269 -7.65 -4.74 3.71
C ASP A 269 -8.84 -5.10 4.62
N ASP A 270 -8.68 -6.11 5.47
CA ASP A 270 -9.67 -6.48 6.49
C ASP A 270 -9.89 -5.36 7.52
N HIS A 271 -8.81 -4.80 8.05
CA HIS A 271 -8.91 -3.68 8.99
C HIS A 271 -9.50 -2.41 8.37
N HIS A 272 -9.23 -2.14 7.09
CA HIS A 272 -9.85 -1.04 6.37
C HIS A 272 -11.36 -1.26 6.25
N THR A 273 -11.78 -2.48 5.92
CA THR A 273 -13.19 -2.88 5.84
C THR A 273 -13.88 -2.73 7.21
N THR A 274 -13.25 -3.22 8.27
CA THR A 274 -13.72 -3.06 9.65
C THR A 274 -13.81 -1.59 10.05
N HIS A 275 -12.80 -0.76 9.71
CA HIS A 275 -12.81 0.66 10.02
C HIS A 275 -13.93 1.40 9.29
N ASN A 276 -14.13 1.10 8.00
CA ASN A 276 -15.21 1.67 7.21
C ASN A 276 -16.57 1.29 7.80
N SER A 277 -16.78 0.02 8.16
CA SER A 277 -18.00 -0.44 8.83
C SER A 277 -18.26 0.32 10.14
N ARG A 278 -17.24 0.51 10.99
CA ARG A 278 -17.37 1.28 12.24
C ARG A 278 -17.75 2.74 11.97
N TYR A 279 -17.25 3.34 10.89
CA TYR A 279 -17.59 4.70 10.50
C TYR A 279 -19.04 4.82 9.99
N THR A 280 -19.44 3.94 9.08
CA THR A 280 -20.74 3.98 8.41
C THR A 280 -21.90 3.61 9.33
N THR A 281 -21.69 2.67 10.25
CA THR A 281 -22.73 2.16 11.17
C THR A 281 -22.81 2.89 12.51
N SER A 282 -21.86 3.79 12.80
CA SER A 282 -21.84 4.56 14.06
C SER A 282 -23.09 5.44 14.23
N ASP A 283 -23.69 5.42 15.42
CA ASP A 283 -24.80 6.30 15.82
C ASP A 283 -24.40 7.79 15.82
N LYS A 284 -23.11 8.08 15.95
CA LYS A 284 -22.53 9.43 15.93
C LYS A 284 -21.90 9.75 14.59
N GLY A 285 -21.82 11.04 14.27
CA GLY A 285 -21.15 11.54 13.07
C GLY A 285 -22.03 11.57 11.81
N ALA A 286 -23.36 11.54 11.96
CA ALA A 286 -24.30 11.57 10.84
C ALA A 286 -24.04 12.75 9.88
N HIS A 287 -23.87 13.96 10.41
CA HIS A 287 -23.52 15.15 9.61
C HIS A 287 -22.26 14.94 8.76
N THR A 288 -21.20 14.30 9.29
CA THR A 288 -19.99 14.01 8.50
C THR A 288 -20.25 13.01 7.39
N ARG A 289 -21.10 12.01 7.64
CA ARG A 289 -21.48 11.02 6.63
C ARG A 289 -22.34 11.57 5.52
N GLU A 290 -23.11 12.63 5.76
CA GLU A 290 -23.86 13.31 4.69
C GLU A 290 -22.92 13.89 3.63
N TRP A 291 -21.76 14.40 4.03
CA TRP A 291 -20.74 14.92 3.13
C TRP A 291 -19.80 13.83 2.60
N LEU A 292 -19.46 12.87 3.45
CA LEU A 292 -18.41 11.88 3.24
C LEU A 292 -18.92 10.50 3.68
N PRO A 293 -19.69 9.79 2.83
CA PRO A 293 -20.44 8.60 3.24
C PRO A 293 -19.56 7.42 3.69
N ASP A 294 -18.34 7.30 3.18
CA ASP A 294 -17.41 6.19 3.47
C ASP A 294 -15.94 6.65 3.47
N LEU A 295 -15.02 5.74 3.82
CA LEU A 295 -13.57 6.07 3.82
C LEU A 295 -13.02 6.45 2.44
N ASN A 296 -13.52 5.85 1.36
CA ASN A 296 -13.05 6.16 0.00
C ASN A 296 -13.38 7.62 -0.35
N SER A 297 -14.57 8.09 0.04
CA SER A 297 -15.01 9.46 -0.15
C SER A 297 -14.10 10.47 0.59
N ILE A 298 -13.60 10.09 1.77
CA ILE A 298 -12.68 10.87 2.58
C ILE A 298 -11.29 10.91 1.95
N ASP A 299 -10.77 9.75 1.55
CA ASP A 299 -9.47 9.63 0.91
C ASP A 299 -9.42 10.41 -0.42
N THR A 300 -10.49 10.36 -1.20
CA THR A 300 -10.62 11.15 -2.44
C THR A 300 -10.55 12.64 -2.15
N LEU A 301 -11.29 13.15 -1.15
CA LEU A 301 -11.24 14.57 -0.80
C LEU A 301 -9.82 15.01 -0.40
N PHE A 302 -9.18 14.30 0.54
CA PHE A 302 -7.89 14.70 1.09
C PHE A 302 -6.68 14.38 0.21
N LYS A 303 -6.87 13.69 -0.93
CA LYS A 303 -5.88 13.68 -2.03
C LYS A 303 -5.79 15.04 -2.74
N HIS A 304 -6.87 15.81 -2.73
CA HIS A 304 -6.97 17.09 -3.44
C HIS A 304 -6.98 18.31 -2.51
N THR A 305 -7.03 18.12 -1.19
CA THR A 305 -7.00 19.23 -0.24
C THR A 305 -6.39 18.85 1.11
N ASN A 306 -6.03 19.86 1.89
CA ASN A 306 -5.51 19.70 3.26
C ASN A 306 -6.58 20.00 4.30
N HIS A 307 -6.40 19.49 5.52
CA HIS A 307 -7.25 19.87 6.65
C HIS A 307 -7.15 21.36 6.94
N THR A 308 -8.26 22.08 6.84
CA THR A 308 -8.40 23.45 7.32
C THR A 308 -9.44 23.50 8.43
N PHE A 309 -9.26 24.44 9.36
CA PHE A 309 -10.23 24.62 10.45
C PHE A 309 -11.63 24.91 9.91
N SER A 310 -11.74 25.67 8.83
CA SER A 310 -13.02 26.01 8.19
C SER A 310 -13.69 24.81 7.53
N LEU A 311 -12.94 24.04 6.72
CA LEU A 311 -13.49 22.83 6.09
C LEU A 311 -13.96 21.83 7.14
N THR A 312 -13.16 21.59 8.18
CA THR A 312 -13.53 20.64 9.24
C THR A 312 -14.81 21.05 9.97
N GLN A 313 -15.07 22.34 10.18
CA GLN A 313 -16.33 22.79 10.78
C GLN A 313 -17.54 22.46 9.91
N ILE A 314 -17.42 22.65 8.59
CA ILE A 314 -18.48 22.30 7.63
C ILE A 314 -18.70 20.79 7.62
N LEU A 315 -17.64 20.00 7.49
CA LEU A 315 -17.70 18.54 7.42
C LEU A 315 -18.21 17.90 8.71
N THR A 316 -17.96 18.51 9.87
CA THR A 316 -18.37 17.92 11.15
C THR A 316 -19.70 18.48 11.66
N GLY A 317 -20.12 19.65 11.19
CA GLY A 317 -21.26 20.35 11.76
C GLY A 317 -20.97 20.86 13.19
N HIS A 318 -19.70 21.01 13.55
CA HIS A 318 -19.26 21.52 14.84
C HIS A 318 -18.45 22.79 14.61
N GLY A 319 -18.97 23.95 15.01
CA GLY A 319 -18.35 25.22 14.64
C GLY A 319 -19.06 26.47 15.12
N PHE A 320 -18.69 27.63 14.59
CA PHE A 320 -19.20 28.93 15.02
C PHE A 320 -20.66 29.23 14.64
N HIS A 321 -21.41 28.29 14.07
CA HIS A 321 -22.80 28.52 13.69
C HIS A 321 -23.73 28.36 14.91
N ARG A 322 -24.74 29.22 15.03
CA ARG A 322 -25.57 29.35 16.23
C ARG A 322 -26.37 28.10 16.57
N TYR A 323 -26.76 27.27 15.61
CA TYR A 323 -27.40 26.00 15.93
C TYR A 323 -26.51 25.12 16.83
N TYR A 324 -25.22 25.01 16.51
CA TYR A 324 -24.26 24.31 17.34
C TYR A 324 -23.98 25.06 18.65
N LEU A 325 -23.69 26.36 18.61
CA LEU A 325 -23.34 27.13 19.81
C LEU A 325 -24.48 27.19 20.84
N HIS A 326 -25.72 27.33 20.39
CA HIS A 326 -26.92 27.31 21.24
C HIS A 326 -27.12 25.96 21.92
N ARG A 327 -26.90 24.85 21.22
CA ARG A 327 -26.93 23.50 21.80
C ARG A 327 -25.94 23.34 22.96
N PHE A 328 -24.81 24.04 22.91
CA PHE A 328 -23.81 24.09 23.98
C PHE A 328 -24.02 25.24 24.98
N LYS A 329 -25.13 25.98 24.89
CA LYS A 329 -25.49 27.12 25.75
C LYS A 329 -24.45 28.26 25.72
N ILE A 330 -23.73 28.41 24.62
CA ILE A 330 -22.78 29.51 24.40
C ILE A 330 -23.53 30.74 23.90
N THR A 331 -24.51 30.55 23.00
CA THR A 331 -25.40 31.62 22.53
C THR A 331 -26.81 31.42 23.08
N HIS A 332 -27.57 32.50 23.26
CA HIS A 332 -28.95 32.49 23.76
C HIS A 332 -29.99 32.10 22.70
N THR A 333 -29.57 31.98 21.44
CA THR A 333 -30.46 31.69 20.31
C THR A 333 -29.75 30.86 19.24
N ASP A 334 -30.51 30.01 18.55
CA ASP A 334 -30.08 29.26 17.36
C ASP A 334 -30.36 30.02 16.05
N LYS A 335 -31.00 31.20 16.13
CA LYS A 335 -31.49 31.95 14.97
C LYS A 335 -30.39 32.72 14.25
N CYS A 336 -30.45 32.70 12.93
CA CYS A 336 -29.49 33.38 12.06
C CYS A 336 -29.69 34.89 12.07
N ASN A 337 -28.60 35.67 12.00
CA ASN A 337 -28.67 37.12 11.93
C ASN A 337 -29.33 37.64 10.63
N CYS A 338 -29.48 36.79 9.61
CA CYS A 338 -30.14 37.19 8.36
C CYS A 338 -31.66 37.23 8.48
N ASN A 339 -32.24 36.42 9.38
CA ASN A 339 -33.67 36.26 9.56
C ASN A 339 -33.92 35.65 10.95
N PRO A 340 -34.62 36.33 11.87
CA PRO A 340 -34.89 35.85 13.22
C PRO A 340 -35.73 34.56 13.27
N ASN A 341 -36.39 34.16 12.18
CA ASN A 341 -37.16 32.92 12.10
C ASN A 341 -36.34 31.74 11.54
N ALA A 342 -35.18 31.98 10.93
CA ALA A 342 -34.34 30.93 10.34
C ALA A 342 -33.34 30.38 11.35
N ILE A 343 -33.23 29.05 11.49
CA ILE A 343 -32.19 28.40 12.29
C ILE A 343 -30.85 28.47 11.53
N GLN A 344 -29.77 28.87 12.21
CA GLN A 344 -28.44 28.97 11.61
C GLN A 344 -27.74 27.60 11.56
N THR A 345 -28.22 26.68 10.72
CA THR A 345 -27.56 25.42 10.39
C THR A 345 -26.50 25.62 9.30
N ILE A 346 -25.56 24.67 9.16
CA ILE A 346 -24.60 24.67 8.05
C ILE A 346 -25.32 24.65 6.69
N GLU A 347 -26.38 23.86 6.56
CA GLU A 347 -27.18 23.80 5.34
C GLU A 347 -27.80 25.17 5.00
N HIS A 348 -28.38 25.86 5.99
CA HIS A 348 -28.89 27.20 5.78
C HIS A 348 -27.79 28.16 5.32
N LEU A 349 -26.65 28.16 6.01
CA LEU A 349 -25.51 29.03 5.70
C LEU A 349 -24.99 28.82 4.28
N ILE A 350 -24.87 27.56 3.85
CA ILE A 350 -24.30 27.18 2.56
C ILE A 350 -25.32 27.34 1.42
N LYS A 351 -26.58 26.96 1.61
CA LYS A 351 -27.54 26.84 0.49
C LYS A 351 -28.55 27.98 0.38
N THR A 352 -28.91 28.66 1.48
CA THR A 352 -30.07 29.59 1.46
C THR A 352 -29.83 30.95 2.10
N CYS A 353 -28.80 31.10 2.94
CA CYS A 353 -28.57 32.33 3.69
C CYS A 353 -28.28 33.52 2.74
N PRO A 354 -29.04 34.62 2.80
CA PRO A 354 -28.86 35.75 1.90
C PRO A 354 -27.56 36.52 2.17
N ARG A 355 -27.00 36.43 3.39
CA ARG A 355 -25.69 37.04 3.72
C ARG A 355 -24.55 36.51 2.86
N TYR A 356 -24.67 35.27 2.38
CA TYR A 356 -23.66 34.61 1.58
C TYR A 356 -24.08 34.44 0.11
N ALA A 357 -25.18 35.08 -0.31
CA ALA A 357 -25.76 34.90 -1.65
C ALA A 357 -24.77 35.22 -2.78
N SER A 358 -23.97 36.29 -2.63
CA SER A 358 -22.97 36.66 -3.64
C SER A 358 -21.86 35.62 -3.78
N ALA A 359 -21.34 35.09 -2.67
CA ALA A 359 -20.31 34.06 -2.70
C ALA A 359 -20.86 32.72 -3.20
N ARG A 360 -22.08 32.37 -2.79
CA ARG A 360 -22.82 31.20 -3.27
C ARG A 360 -23.05 31.25 -4.78
N ASP A 361 -23.58 32.35 -5.30
CA ASP A 361 -23.87 32.52 -6.73
C ASP A 361 -22.61 32.39 -7.59
N ARG A 362 -21.47 32.92 -7.15
CA ARG A 362 -20.18 32.72 -7.84
C ARG A 362 -19.81 31.24 -7.92
N HIS A 363 -19.95 30.50 -6.82
CA HIS A 363 -19.62 29.08 -6.76
C HIS A 363 -20.60 28.22 -7.59
N GLU A 364 -21.91 28.47 -7.45
CA GLU A 364 -22.96 27.74 -8.17
C GLU A 364 -22.88 27.97 -9.68
N ARG A 365 -22.60 29.20 -10.14
CA ARG A 365 -22.37 29.48 -11.57
C ARG A 365 -21.17 28.75 -12.12
N LEU A 366 -20.07 28.70 -11.38
CA LEU A 366 -18.89 27.96 -11.78
C LEU A 366 -19.19 26.45 -11.91
N CYS A 367 -19.89 25.88 -10.93
CA CYS A 367 -20.27 24.47 -10.97
C CYS A 367 -21.25 24.18 -12.11
N SER A 368 -22.23 25.06 -12.36
CA SER A 368 -23.13 24.94 -13.50
C SER A 368 -22.40 25.00 -14.84
N TYR A 369 -21.40 25.87 -14.99
CA TYR A 369 -20.55 25.91 -16.19
C TYR A 369 -19.73 24.63 -16.39
N LEU A 370 -19.37 23.95 -15.30
CA LEU A 370 -18.60 22.70 -15.31
C LEU A 370 -19.47 21.43 -15.29
N ASP A 371 -20.80 21.57 -15.32
CA ASP A 371 -21.77 20.48 -15.19
C ASP A 371 -21.58 19.64 -13.91
N LEU A 372 -21.43 20.32 -12.77
CA LEU A 372 -21.24 19.71 -11.45
C LEU A 372 -22.35 20.12 -10.47
N ASP A 373 -22.69 19.22 -9.55
CA ASP A 373 -23.44 19.58 -8.35
C ASP A 373 -22.54 20.39 -7.40
N PRO A 374 -22.89 21.66 -7.07
CA PRO A 374 -22.07 22.54 -6.23
C PRO A 374 -21.91 22.06 -4.77
N TYR A 375 -22.67 21.06 -4.34
CA TYR A 375 -22.64 20.58 -2.95
C TYR A 375 -22.24 19.10 -2.83
N ALA A 376 -22.02 18.40 -3.95
CA ALA A 376 -21.49 17.04 -3.96
C ALA A 376 -19.95 17.06 -3.97
N LEU A 377 -19.31 16.91 -2.81
CA LEU A 377 -17.84 16.99 -2.70
C LEU A 377 -17.10 16.03 -3.64
N GLN A 378 -17.64 14.83 -3.88
CA GLN A 378 -17.05 13.87 -4.82
C GLN A 378 -17.05 14.41 -6.25
N ALA A 379 -18.12 15.09 -6.68
CA ALA A 379 -18.18 15.73 -7.99
C ALA A 379 -17.15 16.87 -8.05
N LEU A 380 -17.06 17.69 -7.01
CA LEU A 380 -16.11 18.80 -6.94
C LEU A 380 -14.65 18.36 -7.01
N THR A 381 -14.29 17.21 -6.41
CA THR A 381 -12.91 16.68 -6.48
C THR A 381 -12.45 16.32 -7.89
N THR A 382 -13.38 16.16 -8.85
CA THR A 382 -13.02 15.87 -10.26
C THR A 382 -12.49 17.11 -11.01
N LYS A 383 -12.72 18.31 -10.48
CA LYS A 383 -12.29 19.59 -11.07
C LYS A 383 -11.69 20.48 -9.99
N GLU A 384 -10.37 20.63 -10.02
CA GLU A 384 -9.60 21.42 -9.03
C GLU A 384 -10.21 22.81 -8.79
N ARG A 385 -10.49 23.56 -9.86
CA ARG A 385 -11.09 24.91 -9.78
C ARG A 385 -12.45 24.93 -9.06
N ALA A 386 -13.26 23.88 -9.19
CA ALA A 386 -14.57 23.79 -8.52
C ALA A 386 -14.38 23.52 -7.03
N LEU A 387 -13.47 22.61 -6.67
CA LEU A 387 -13.12 22.33 -5.28
C LEU A 387 -12.52 23.58 -4.59
N GLU A 388 -11.57 24.26 -5.22
CA GLU A 388 -10.99 25.50 -4.70
C GLU A 388 -12.05 26.56 -4.44
N SER A 389 -12.96 26.77 -5.39
CA SER A 389 -14.08 27.70 -5.22
C SER A 389 -14.97 27.33 -4.04
N PHE A 390 -15.26 26.04 -3.82
CA PHE A 390 -16.00 25.59 -2.66
C PHE A 390 -15.24 25.86 -1.35
N LEU A 391 -13.93 25.56 -1.33
CA LEU A 391 -13.07 25.75 -0.15
C LEU A 391 -12.97 27.22 0.26
N GLU A 392 -12.84 28.13 -0.72
CA GLU A 392 -12.88 29.58 -0.48
C GLU A 392 -14.24 30.03 0.04
N TYR A 393 -15.32 29.50 -0.54
CA TYR A 393 -16.68 29.81 -0.13
C TYR A 393 -16.94 29.43 1.33
N VAL A 394 -16.62 28.19 1.71
CA VAL A 394 -16.81 27.73 3.10
C VAL A 394 -15.88 28.44 4.08
N LYS A 395 -14.67 28.80 3.65
CA LYS A 395 -13.75 29.61 4.46
C LYS A 395 -14.36 30.98 4.75
N HIS A 396 -14.89 31.66 3.74
CA HIS A 396 -15.55 32.96 3.91
C HIS A 396 -16.74 32.90 4.87
N ILE A 397 -17.56 31.85 4.80
CA ILE A 397 -18.65 31.62 5.77
C ILE A 397 -18.09 31.53 7.19
N VAL A 398 -17.12 30.65 7.42
CA VAL A 398 -16.58 30.37 8.76
C VAL A 398 -15.89 31.59 9.35
N ASP A 399 -15.10 32.32 8.57
CA ASP A 399 -14.40 33.52 9.02
C ASP A 399 -15.40 34.60 9.46
N THR A 400 -16.47 34.80 8.67
CA THR A 400 -17.58 35.70 9.02
C THR A 400 -18.27 35.24 10.31
N LEU A 401 -18.61 33.95 10.45
CA LEU A 401 -19.27 33.44 11.66
C LEU A 401 -18.42 33.62 12.91
N LYS A 402 -17.10 33.44 12.79
CA LYS A 402 -16.16 33.67 13.88
C LYS A 402 -16.26 35.12 14.37
N GLU A 403 -16.38 36.09 13.49
CA GLU A 403 -16.52 37.50 13.90
C GLU A 403 -17.85 37.77 14.63
N TYR A 404 -18.96 37.22 14.14
CA TYR A 404 -20.30 37.56 14.65
C TYR A 404 -20.81 36.71 15.80
N ASN A 405 -20.23 35.53 16.03
CA ASN A 405 -20.71 34.56 17.02
C ASN A 405 -19.66 34.15 18.06
N SER A 406 -18.42 34.63 17.99
CA SER A 406 -17.38 34.33 19.00
C SER A 406 -17.39 35.28 20.20
N THR A 407 -18.28 36.27 20.21
CA THR A 407 -18.63 37.13 21.35
C THR A 407 -19.85 36.56 22.06
#